data_AF-A0A352RTP2-F1
#
_entry.id   AF-A0A352RTP2-F1
#
_cell.length_a   1.000
_cell.length_b   1.000
_cell.length_c   1.000
_cell.angle_alpha   90.00
_cell.angle_beta   90.00
_cell.angle_gamma   90.00
#
_symmetry.space_group_name_H-M   'P 1'
#
loop_
_entity.id
_entity.type
_entity.pdbx_description
1 polymer ?
#
loop_
_entity_poly.entity_id
_entity_poly.type
_entity_poly.pdbx_seq_one_letter_code
_entity_poly.pdbx_strand_id
1 'polypeptide(L)' 'HRFTLHRHLQDHGTSFAHLLDEERDTLARRLLANTDMPLGDVARALGFKTQAGFNKAFMRWQGVAP' A
#
# COMPACT_ATOMS: atom_id res chain seq x y z
N HIS A 1 14.11 -0.94 31.62
CA HIS A 1 14.60 -0.85 30.23
C HIS A 1 13.69 -1.68 29.31
N ARG A 2 12.75 -1.04 28.60
CA ARG A 2 11.71 -1.70 27.77
C ARG A 2 11.82 -1.24 26.31
N PHE A 3 12.98 -1.43 25.69
CA PHE A 3 13.24 -1.01 24.29
C PHE A 3 13.83 -2.12 23.41
N THR A 4 13.74 -3.39 23.83
CA THR A 4 14.45 -4.47 23.14
C THR A 4 13.54 -5.61 22.67
N LEU A 5 12.27 -5.32 22.41
CA LEU A 5 11.37 -6.25 21.70
C LEU A 5 10.83 -5.68 20.38
N HIS A 6 10.88 -4.36 20.19
CA HIS A 6 10.41 -3.74 18.94
C HIS A 6 11.43 -3.82 17.80
N ARG A 7 12.71 -4.08 18.12
CA ARG A 7 13.80 -4.06 17.14
C ARG A 7 14.05 -5.41 16.46
N HIS A 8 13.78 -6.53 17.12
CA HIS A 8 13.95 -7.86 16.48
C HIS A 8 12.84 -8.22 15.48
N LEU A 9 11.72 -7.50 15.47
CA LEU A 9 10.73 -7.57 14.38
C LEU A 9 11.12 -6.74 13.16
N GLN A 10 12.17 -5.90 13.23
CA GLN A 10 12.68 -5.12 12.10
C GLN A 10 13.76 -5.85 11.29
N ASP A 11 14.46 -6.83 11.86
CA ASP A 11 15.57 -7.52 11.17
C ASP A 11 15.12 -8.45 10.04
N HIS A 12 13.82 -8.76 9.95
CA HIS A 12 13.26 -9.48 8.81
C HIS A 12 12.46 -8.62 7.83
N GLY A 13 12.26 -7.31 8.05
CA GLY A 13 11.80 -6.34 7.03
C GLY A 13 10.44 -6.57 6.32
N THR A 14 9.93 -7.80 6.25
CA THR A 14 8.69 -8.28 5.66
C THR A 14 7.58 -8.30 6.72
N SER A 15 7.57 -7.25 7.56
CA SER A 15 6.46 -7.00 8.48
C SER A 15 5.16 -7.03 7.68
N PHE A 16 4.07 -7.59 8.24
CA PHE A 16 2.75 -7.73 7.62
C PHE A 16 2.30 -6.56 6.72
N ALA A 17 2.73 -5.34 7.04
CA ALA A 17 2.55 -4.16 6.20
C ALA A 17 3.14 -4.29 4.78
N HIS A 18 4.31 -4.91 4.60
CA HIS A 18 4.94 -5.15 3.30
C HIS A 18 4.12 -6.15 2.46
N LEU A 19 3.75 -7.29 3.03
CA LEU A 19 2.90 -8.27 2.33
C LEU A 19 1.54 -7.69 1.96
N LEU A 20 0.95 -6.91 2.88
CA LEU A 20 -0.30 -6.20 2.63
C LEU A 20 -0.14 -5.14 1.52
N ASP A 21 1.00 -4.47 1.47
CA ASP A 21 1.32 -3.48 0.45
C ASP A 21 1.53 -4.13 -0.93
N GLU A 22 2.18 -5.31 -1.00
CA GLU A 22 2.32 -6.08 -2.25
C GLU A 22 0.97 -6.55 -2.81
N GLU A 23 0.10 -7.06 -1.95
CA GLU A 23 -1.27 -7.45 -2.34
C GLU A 23 -2.08 -6.22 -2.81
N ARG A 24 -1.94 -5.09 -2.11
CA ARG A 24 -2.58 -3.83 -2.50
C ARG A 24 -2.05 -3.29 -3.82
N ASP A 25 -0.74 -3.36 -4.08
CA ASP A 25 -0.16 -2.95 -5.37
C ASP A 25 -0.70 -3.81 -6.50
N THR A 26 -0.77 -5.13 -6.30
CA THR A 26 -1.30 -6.07 -7.29
C THR A 26 -2.76 -5.75 -7.64
N LEU A 27 -3.60 -5.50 -6.63
CA LEU A 27 -4.99 -5.12 -6.83
C LEU A 27 -5.11 -3.73 -7.47
N ALA A 28 -4.28 -2.76 -7.05
CA ALA A 28 -4.26 -1.41 -7.62
C ALA A 28 -3.98 -1.45 -9.13
N ARG A 29 -2.94 -2.17 -9.56
CA ARG A 29 -2.62 -2.37 -10.98
C ARG A 29 -3.78 -2.95 -11.76
N ARG A 30 -4.46 -3.97 -11.21
CA ARG A 30 -5.60 -4.62 -11.86
C ARG A 30 -6.80 -3.68 -11.99
N LEU A 31 -7.10 -2.88 -10.97
CA LEU A 31 -8.19 -1.92 -11.01
C LEU A 31 -7.87 -0.77 -11.99
N LEU A 32 -6.65 -0.24 -11.98
CA LEU A 32 -6.24 0.81 -12.91
C LEU A 32 -6.23 0.34 -14.36
N ALA A 33 -5.86 -0.93 -14.61
CA ALA A 33 -5.76 -1.46 -15.97
C ALA A 33 -7.11 -1.94 -16.55
N ASN A 34 -8.05 -2.41 -15.72
CA ASN A 34 -9.27 -3.07 -16.19
C ASN A 34 -10.56 -2.28 -15.94
N THR A 35 -10.48 -1.11 -15.30
CA THR A 35 -11.65 -0.29 -15.00
C THR A 35 -11.37 1.20 -15.18
N ASP A 36 -12.34 1.92 -15.76
CA ASP A 36 -12.40 3.40 -15.73
C ASP A 36 -12.86 3.94 -14.36
N MET A 37 -12.53 3.21 -13.29
CA MET A 37 -12.96 3.55 -11.94
C MET A 37 -12.24 4.82 -11.48
N PRO A 38 -12.95 5.80 -10.92
CA PRO A 38 -12.31 6.98 -10.35
C PRO A 38 -11.26 6.59 -9.30
N LEU A 39 -10.12 7.26 -9.28
CA LEU A 39 -9.03 6.97 -8.33
C LEU A 39 -9.47 7.03 -6.85
N GLY A 40 -10.47 7.86 -6.52
CA GLY A 40 -11.07 7.90 -5.18
C GLY A 40 -11.81 6.61 -4.79
N ASP A 41 -12.36 5.89 -5.77
CA ASP A 41 -13.08 4.63 -5.57
C ASP A 41 -12.09 3.47 -5.49
N VAL A 42 -11.04 3.49 -6.33
CA VAL A 42 -9.88 2.58 -6.23
C VAL A 42 -9.23 2.69 -4.86
N ALA A 43 -9.01 3.91 -4.36
CA ALA A 43 -8.47 4.15 -3.03
C ALA A 43 -9.36 3.53 -1.93
N ARG A 44 -10.69 3.72 -2.01
CA ARG A 44 -11.63 3.12 -1.06
C ARG A 44 -11.65 1.60 -1.14
N ALA A 45 -11.61 1.01 -2.33
CA ALA A 45 -11.56 -0.43 -2.54
C ALA A 45 -10.32 -1.08 -1.91
N LEU A 46 -9.19 -0.37 -1.92
CA LEU A 46 -7.93 -0.81 -1.31
C LEU A 46 -7.82 -0.50 0.20
N GLY A 47 -8.83 0.13 0.79
CA GLY A 47 -8.90 0.48 2.21
C GLY A 47 -8.23 1.80 2.58
N PHE A 48 -7.97 2.69 1.62
CA PHE A 48 -7.50 4.04 1.90
C PHE A 48 -8.66 4.99 2.21
N LYS A 49 -8.44 5.87 3.20
CA LYS A 49 -9.42 6.90 3.58
C LYS A 49 -9.54 8.02 2.54
N THR A 50 -8.48 8.27 1.78
CA THR A 50 -8.42 9.35 0.78
C THR A 50 -7.60 8.92 -0.43
N GLN A 51 -7.93 9.47 -1.59
CA GLN A 51 -7.16 9.29 -2.82
C GLN A 51 -5.69 9.75 -2.65
N ALA A 52 -5.46 10.83 -1.92
CA ALA A 52 -4.10 11.31 -1.65
C ALA A 52 -3.25 10.29 -0.85
N GLY A 53 -3.88 9.54 0.06
CA GLY A 53 -3.23 8.44 0.79
C GLY A 53 -2.84 7.29 -0.14
N PHE A 54 -3.74 6.92 -1.05
CA PHE A 54 -3.46 5.93 -2.09
C PHE A 54 -2.33 6.38 -3.02
N ASN A 55 -2.37 7.61 -3.55
CA ASN A 55 -1.33 8.11 -4.46
C ASN A 55 0.07 8.08 -3.83
N LYS A 56 0.20 8.44 -2.55
CA LYS A 56 1.48 8.34 -1.84
C LYS A 56 1.96 6.89 -1.68
N ALA A 57 1.04 5.98 -1.39
CA ALA A 57 1.35 4.57 -1.26
C ALA A 57 1.76 3.96 -2.61
N PHE A 58 0.98 4.23 -3.66
CA PHE A 58 1.26 3.80 -5.03
C PHE A 58 2.59 4.35 -5.55
N MET A 59 2.88 5.63 -5.32
CA MET A 59 4.20 6.22 -5.60
C MET A 59 5.34 5.50 -4.89
N ARG A 60 5.14 5.08 -3.64
CA ARG A 60 6.16 4.33 -2.89
C ARG A 60 6.37 2.92 -3.44
N TRP A 61 5.32 2.28 -3.97
CA TRP A 61 5.40 0.91 -4.51
C TRP A 61 5.89 0.88 -5.97
N GLN A 62 5.50 1.86 -6.78
CA GLN A 62 5.69 1.86 -8.24
C GLN A 62 6.69 2.90 -8.73
N GLY A 63 6.99 3.91 -7.90
CA GLY A 63 7.80 5.06 -8.29
C GLY A 63 7.09 6.05 -9.22
N VAL A 64 5.81 5.84 -9.57
CA VAL A 64 5.03 6.69 -10.46
C VAL A 64 3.63 6.98 -9.89
N ALA A 65 3.00 8.06 -10.34
CA ALA A 65 1.61 8.35 -9.97
C ALA A 65 0.69 7.33 -10.64
N PRO A 66 -0.38 6.86 -9.96
CA PRO A 66 -1.40 6.04 -10.59
C PRO A 66 -2.22 6.85 -11.61
#